data_AF-A0AAN6RUI6-F1
#
_entry.id   AF-A0AAN6RUI6-F1
#
_cell.length_a   1.000
_cell.length_b   1.000
_cell.length_c   1.000
_cell.angle_alpha   90.00
_cell.angle_beta   90.00
_cell.angle_gamma   90.00
#
_symmetry.space_group_name_H-M   'P 1'
#
loop_
_entity.id
_entity.type
_entity.pdbx_description
1 polymer ?
#
loop_
_entity_poly.entity_id
_entity_poly.type
_entity_poly.pdbx_seq_one_letter_code
_entity_poly.pdbx_strand_id
1 'polypeptide(L)'
;MYREKMLAQGINMPDSLPPPPPPLTPATSNDPLVRSLFDAGGTVVYEKMHMWLIKHACGTRITKYRCNELKPAEADAMCFVAQHTTIPVPEVYDAGPRHITMAFV
;
A
#
# COMPACT_ATOMS: atom_id res chain seq x y z
N MET A 1 -32.62 0.27 14.56
CA MET A 1 -33.24 1.37 13.79
C MET A 1 -33.12 1.26 12.27
N TYR A 2 -32.00 0.86 11.63
CA TYR A 2 -31.94 0.75 10.15
C TYR A 2 -32.72 -0.47 9.60
N ARG A 3 -32.65 -1.60 10.32
CA ARG A 3 -33.31 -2.87 9.98
C ARG A 3 -34.85 -2.81 10.04
N GLU A 4 -35.40 -2.09 11.00
CA GLU A 4 -36.86 -1.96 11.21
C GLU A 4 -37.54 -1.13 10.12
N LYS A 5 -36.85 -0.10 9.58
CA LYS A 5 -37.39 0.73 8.49
C LYS A 5 -37.45 -0.01 7.15
N MET A 6 -36.56 -0.97 6.89
CA MET A 6 -36.51 -1.72 5.64
C MET A 6 -37.56 -2.84 5.57
N LEU A 7 -37.88 -3.47 6.71
CA LEU A 7 -38.96 -4.47 6.79
C LEU A 7 -40.34 -3.85 6.52
N ALA A 8 -40.58 -2.62 6.97
CA ALA A 8 -41.82 -1.90 6.71
C ALA A 8 -42.04 -1.54 5.22
N GLN A 9 -41.00 -1.61 4.39
CA GLN A 9 -41.06 -1.28 2.95
C GLN A 9 -41.15 -2.52 2.04
N GLY A 10 -41.31 -3.73 2.59
CA GLY A 10 -41.48 -4.96 1.80
C GLY A 10 -40.24 -5.37 0.99
N ILE A 11 -39.06 -4.82 1.32
CA ILE A 11 -37.80 -5.16 0.67
C ILE A 11 -37.33 -6.50 1.26
N ASN A 12 -37.35 -7.56 0.44
CA ASN A 12 -36.73 -8.84 0.80
C ASN A 12 -35.24 -8.63 1.03
N MET A 13 -34.84 -8.65 2.29
CA MET A 13 -33.44 -8.60 2.70
C MET A 13 -32.83 -9.98 2.39
N PRO A 14 -31.76 -10.09 1.57
CA PRO A 14 -31.05 -11.35 1.46
C PRO A 14 -30.51 -11.73 2.86
N ASP A 15 -30.82 -12.94 3.33
CA ASP A 15 -30.46 -13.44 4.67
C ASP A 15 -28.95 -13.48 4.94
N SER A 16 -28.15 -13.37 3.90
CA SER A 16 -26.69 -13.35 3.95
C SER A 16 -26.15 -11.94 3.74
N LEU A 17 -25.42 -11.44 4.72
CA LEU A 17 -24.47 -10.34 4.50
C LEU A 17 -23.59 -10.70 3.30
N PRO A 18 -23.28 -9.76 2.39
CA PRO A 18 -22.33 -10.03 1.31
C PRO A 18 -21.03 -10.56 1.92
N PRO A 19 -20.39 -11.55 1.29
CA PRO A 19 -19.12 -12.08 1.80
C PRO A 19 -18.15 -10.92 1.98
N PRO A 20 -17.32 -10.92 3.04
CA PRO A 20 -16.30 -9.91 3.19
C PRO A 20 -15.44 -9.87 1.90
N PRO A 21 -15.07 -8.67 1.41
CA PRO A 21 -14.21 -8.58 0.25
C PRO A 21 -12.95 -9.42 0.49
N PRO A 22 -12.42 -10.10 -0.54
CA PRO A 22 -11.18 -10.85 -0.40
C PRO A 22 -10.08 -9.93 0.14
N PRO A 23 -9.10 -10.46 0.90
CA PRO A 23 -7.91 -9.71 1.25
C PRO A 23 -7.34 -9.08 -0.01
N LEU A 24 -6.93 -7.81 0.07
CA LEU A 24 -6.27 -7.10 -1.03
C LEU A 24 -4.94 -7.78 -1.29
N THR A 25 -4.93 -8.91 -1.99
CA THR A 25 -3.70 -9.59 -2.34
C THR A 25 -2.97 -8.72 -3.36
N PRO A 26 -1.63 -8.68 -3.35
CA PRO A 26 -0.87 -7.85 -4.28
C PRO A 26 -1.14 -8.20 -5.75
N ALA A 27 -1.54 -9.45 -6.02
CA ALA A 27 -2.00 -9.95 -7.32
C ALA A 27 -3.31 -9.31 -7.82
N THR A 28 -4.08 -8.66 -6.95
CA THR A 28 -5.32 -7.93 -7.30
C THR A 28 -5.10 -6.43 -7.50
N SER A 29 -3.88 -5.93 -7.31
CA SER A 29 -3.57 -4.52 -7.58
C SER A 29 -3.65 -4.23 -9.07
N ASN A 30 -4.50 -3.27 -9.44
CA ASN A 30 -4.53 -2.71 -10.80
C ASN A 30 -3.44 -1.65 -11.01
N ASP A 31 -2.64 -1.34 -9.99
CA ASP A 31 -1.62 -0.32 -10.10
C ASP A 31 -0.43 -0.77 -10.97
N PRO A 32 -0.06 -0.01 -12.03
CA PRO A 32 1.04 -0.37 -12.92
C PRO A 32 2.39 -0.52 -12.22
N LEU A 33 2.69 0.29 -11.19
CA LEU A 33 3.95 0.19 -10.46
C LEU A 33 3.99 -1.11 -9.66
N VAL A 34 2.90 -1.42 -8.96
CA VAL A 34 2.84 -2.64 -8.15
C VAL A 34 2.99 -3.88 -9.03
N ARG A 35 2.30 -3.90 -10.18
CA ARG A 35 2.42 -4.98 -11.16
C ARG A 35 3.85 -5.12 -11.70
N SER A 36 4.47 -4.04 -12.13
CA SER A 36 5.83 -4.09 -12.68
C SER A 36 6.86 -4.60 -11.65
N LEU A 37 6.68 -4.25 -10.36
CA LEU A 37 7.51 -4.77 -9.28
C LEU A 37 7.35 -6.28 -9.10
N PHE A 38 6.14 -6.82 -9.19
CA PHE A 38 5.92 -8.27 -9.12
C PHE A 38 6.38 -9.02 -10.36
N ASP A 39 6.13 -8.46 -11.55
CA ASP A 39 6.60 -9.03 -12.82
C ASP A 39 8.14 -9.11 -12.86
N ALA A 40 8.81 -8.16 -12.22
CA ALA A 40 10.26 -8.18 -12.04
C ALA A 40 10.76 -9.17 -10.97
N GLY A 41 9.87 -9.92 -10.29
CA GLY A 41 10.20 -10.87 -9.24
C GLY A 41 10.21 -10.30 -7.81
N GLY A 42 9.60 -9.13 -7.60
CA GLY A 42 9.45 -8.53 -6.28
C GLY A 42 8.58 -9.35 -5.34
N THR A 43 8.82 -9.22 -4.04
CA THR A 43 8.12 -9.99 -2.99
C THR A 43 7.58 -9.06 -1.91
N VAL A 44 6.34 -9.28 -1.47
CA VAL A 44 5.82 -8.56 -0.29
C VAL A 44 6.47 -9.09 0.97
N VAL A 45 7.12 -8.21 1.71
CA VAL A 45 7.72 -8.52 3.01
C VAL A 45 6.88 -8.01 4.18
N TYR A 46 5.95 -7.09 3.90
CA TYR A 46 5.01 -6.59 4.88
C TYR A 46 3.73 -6.09 4.21
N GLU A 47 2.60 -6.39 4.83
CA GLU A 47 1.29 -5.95 4.40
C GLU A 47 0.48 -5.46 5.60
N LYS A 48 -0.12 -4.27 5.48
CA LYS A 48 -1.07 -3.76 6.47
C LYS A 48 -2.09 -2.83 5.82
N MET A 49 -3.37 -3.20 5.93
CA MET A 49 -4.52 -2.42 5.44
C MET A 49 -4.38 -2.08 3.95
N HIS A 50 -3.94 -0.86 3.65
CA HIS A 50 -3.78 -0.29 2.30
C HIS A 50 -2.32 0.04 2.00
N MET A 51 -1.39 -0.66 2.64
CA MET A 51 0.05 -0.44 2.51
C MET A 51 0.77 -1.76 2.32
N TRP A 52 1.68 -1.79 1.36
CA TRP A 52 2.58 -2.90 1.09
C TRP A 52 4.02 -2.43 1.14
N LEU A 53 4.91 -3.27 1.67
CA LEU A 53 6.35 -3.16 1.47
C LEU A 53 6.77 -4.27 0.53
N ILE A 54 7.21 -3.88 -0.66
CA ILE A 54 7.60 -4.79 -1.74
C ILE A 54 9.12 -4.74 -1.87
N LYS A 55 9.80 -5.81 -1.49
CA LYS A 55 11.24 -5.99 -1.74
C LYS A 55 11.45 -6.29 -3.22
N HIS A 56 12.36 -5.55 -3.86
CA HIS A 56 12.68 -5.75 -5.28
C HIS A 56 13.52 -7.02 -5.47
N ALA A 57 13.43 -7.63 -6.65
CA ALA A 57 14.22 -8.82 -6.99
C ALA A 57 15.73 -8.59 -6.93
N CYS A 58 16.20 -7.35 -7.16
CA CYS A 58 17.62 -7.01 -7.00
C CYS A 58 18.13 -7.17 -5.55
N GLY A 59 17.23 -7.30 -4.58
CA GLY A 59 17.57 -7.55 -3.18
C GLY A 59 18.04 -6.32 -2.38
N THR A 60 18.30 -5.19 -3.05
CA THR A 60 18.86 -3.97 -2.43
C THR A 60 17.86 -2.82 -2.28
N ARG A 61 16.64 -2.99 -2.78
CA ARG A 61 15.60 -1.96 -2.78
C ARG A 61 14.29 -2.47 -2.22
N ILE A 62 13.55 -1.56 -1.61
CA ILE A 62 12.20 -1.79 -1.12
C ILE A 62 11.30 -0.62 -1.54
N THR A 63 10.10 -0.94 -2.03
CA THR A 63 9.06 0.06 -2.30
C THR A 63 7.98 -0.05 -1.24
N LYS A 64 7.80 1.03 -0.49
CA LYS A 64 6.60 1.25 0.32
C LYS A 64 5.52 1.80 -0.61
N TYR A 65 4.49 1.02 -0.85
CA TYR A 65 3.33 1.41 -1.64
C TYR A 65 2.11 1.62 -0.73
N ARG A 66 1.29 2.64 -1.03
CA ARG A 66 -0.02 2.86 -0.42
C ARG A 66 -1.08 2.99 -1.50
N CYS A 67 -2.23 2.36 -1.29
CA CYS A 67 -3.37 2.50 -2.21
C CYS A 67 -3.93 3.94 -2.20
N ASN A 68 -3.77 4.64 -1.08
CA ASN A 68 -4.11 6.06 -0.91
C ASN A 68 -2.87 6.93 -1.08
N GLU A 69 -3.07 8.25 -1.16
CA GLU A 69 -1.97 9.20 -1.27
C GLU A 69 -0.96 9.06 -0.11
N LEU A 70 0.29 8.88 -0.50
CA LEU A 70 1.45 9.01 0.34
C LEU A 70 1.90 10.47 0.25
N LYS A 71 1.96 11.15 1.39
CA LYS A 71 2.37 12.56 1.43
C LYS A 71 3.85 12.65 1.04
N PRO A 72 4.23 13.51 0.07
CA PRO A 72 5.63 13.72 -0.33
C PRO A 72 6.55 14.04 0.85
N ALA A 73 5.98 14.65 1.89
CA ALA A 73 6.65 15.01 3.14
C ALA A 73 7.46 13.86 3.80
N GLU A 74 7.09 12.58 3.62
CA GLU A 74 7.90 11.48 4.15
C GLU A 74 9.24 11.35 3.42
N ALA A 75 9.24 11.37 2.09
CA ALA A 75 10.46 11.36 1.29
C ALA A 75 11.28 12.64 1.52
N ASP A 76 10.63 13.80 1.58
CA ASP A 76 11.30 15.08 1.84
C ASP A 76 11.98 15.09 3.22
N ALA A 77 11.31 14.57 4.25
CA ALA A 77 11.87 14.45 5.58
C ALA A 77 13.08 13.50 5.61
N MET A 78 13.00 12.36 4.91
CA MET A 78 14.15 11.44 4.78
C MET A 78 15.34 12.12 4.09
N CYS A 79 15.10 12.81 2.97
CA CYS A 79 16.14 13.57 2.27
C CYS A 79 16.75 14.67 3.15
N PHE A 80 15.91 15.40 3.88
CA PHE A 80 16.37 16.43 4.81
C PHE A 80 17.27 15.84 5.89
N VAL A 81 16.83 14.76 6.56
CA VAL A 81 17.60 14.09 7.61
C VAL A 81 18.93 13.55 7.07
N ALA A 82 18.92 12.94 5.88
CA ALA A 82 20.13 12.43 5.23
C ALA A 82 21.17 13.52 4.94
N GLN A 83 20.73 14.72 4.58
CA GLN A 83 21.59 15.84 4.20
C GLN A 83 22.07 16.68 5.38
N HIS A 84 21.27 16.76 6.45
CA HIS A 84 21.49 17.74 7.53
C HIS A 84 21.84 17.10 8.88
N THR A 85 21.86 15.77 8.97
CA THR A 85 22.14 15.08 10.22
C THR A 85 23.06 13.88 10.00
N THR A 86 23.56 13.31 11.09
CA THR A 86 24.31 12.05 11.08
C THR A 86 23.43 10.83 11.36
N ILE A 87 22.10 11.03 11.46
CA ILE A 87 21.17 9.93 11.71
C ILE A 87 21.07 9.09 10.44
N PRO A 88 21.38 7.79 10.50
CA PRO A 88 21.27 6.93 9.33
C PRO A 88 19.80 6.79 8.93
N VAL A 89 19.49 7.15 7.70
CA VAL A 89 18.19 6.93 7.07
C VAL A 89 18.40 6.24 5.71
N PRO A 90 17.47 5.37 5.28
CA PRO A 90 17.57 4.75 3.96
C PRO A 90 17.63 5.80 2.85
N GLU A 91 18.50 5.57 1.87
CA GLU A 91 18.56 6.39 0.66
C GLU A 91 17.25 6.26 -0.12
N VAL A 92 16.65 7.39 -0.51
CA VAL A 92 15.45 7.43 -1.34
C VAL A 92 15.85 7.49 -2.81
N TYR A 93 15.43 6.51 -3.60
CA TYR A 93 15.71 6.44 -5.04
C TYR A 93 14.62 7.05 -5.91
N ASP A 94 13.37 6.89 -5.50
CA ASP A 94 12.21 7.35 -6.23
C ASP A 94 11.04 7.56 -5.27
N ALA A 95 10.22 8.57 -5.52
CA ALA A 95 9.04 8.88 -4.73
C ALA A 95 7.94 9.41 -5.64
N GLY A 96 6.73 8.91 -5.42
CA GLY A 96 5.53 9.38 -6.10
C GLY A 96 4.36 9.50 -5.15
N PRO A 97 3.19 9.94 -5.65
CA PRO A 97 2.02 10.20 -4.83
C PRO A 97 1.50 8.99 -4.05
N ARG A 98 1.95 7.78 -4.36
CA ARG A 98 1.49 6.53 -3.72
C ARG A 98 2.63 5.61 -3.31
N HIS A 99 3.87 6.02 -3.51
CA HIS A 99 5.01 5.14 -3.25
C HIS A 99 6.28 5.90 -2.86
N ILE A 100 7.14 5.21 -2.12
CA ILE A 100 8.55 5.57 -1.94
C ILE A 100 9.37 4.31 -2.17
N THR A 101 10.34 4.39 -3.06
CA THR A 101 11.38 3.37 -3.28
C THR A 101 12.65 3.83 -2.61
N MET A 102 13.18 2.99 -1.72
CA MET A 102 14.36 3.30 -0.91
C MET A 102 15.28 2.08 -0.77
N ALA A 103 16.47 2.30 -0.22
CA ALA A 103 17.40 1.23 0.12
C ALA A 103 16.75 0.22 1.08
N PHE A 104 16.99 -1.07 0.82
CA PHE A 104 16.62 -2.14 1.75
C PHE A 104 17.76 -2.31 2.77
N VAL A 105 17.46 -2.00 4.03
CA VAL A 105 18.40 -2.03 5.17
C VAL A 105 18.06 -3.12 6.17
#